data_AF-A0A538K7S7-F1
#
_entry.id   AF-A0A538K7S7-F1
#
_cell.length_a   1.000
_cell.length_b   1.000
_cell.length_c   1.000
_cell.angle_alpha   90.00
_cell.angle_beta   90.00
_cell.angle_gamma   90.00
#
_symmetry.space_group_name_H-M   'P 1'
#
loop_
_entity.id
_entity.type
_entity.pdbx_description
1 polymer ?
#
loop_
_entity_poly.entity_id
_entity_poly.type
_entity_poly.pdbx_seq_one_letter_code
_entity_poly.pdbx_strand_id
1 'polypeptide(L)' 'MLPALVEAAAKSIEGSRLTVLNGAQGVNEVATGMAAQGLSIYDALRGTFVHREHGTANGAAPAEEQPASQ' A
#
# COMPACT_ATOMS: atom_id res chain seq x y z
N MET A 1 -0.51 10.39 7.76
CA MET A 1 0.08 9.06 7.96
C MET A 1 0.91 8.61 6.76
N LEU A 2 0.40 8.66 5.53
CA LEU A 2 1.18 8.31 4.33
C LEU A 2 2.42 9.19 4.04
N PRO A 3 2.38 10.54 4.14
CA PRO A 3 3.55 11.36 3.85
C PRO A 3 4.74 11.08 4.79
N ALA A 4 4.46 10.87 6.09
CA ALA A 4 5.49 10.54 7.08
C ALA A 4 6.10 9.15 6.86
N LEU A 5 5.31 8.18 6.37
CA LEU A 5 5.81 6.85 6.01
C LEU A 5 6.75 6.91 4.80
N VAL A 6 6.39 7.72 3.79
CA VAL A 6 7.25 7.97 2.62
C VAL A 6 8.55 8.65 3.05
N GLU A 7 8.48 9.64 3.93
CA GLU A 7 9.66 10.35 4.44
C GLU A 7 10.59 9.42 5.23
N ALA A 8 10.04 8.54 6.08
CA ALA A 8 10.83 7.55 6.82
C ALA A 8 11.48 6.50 5.90
N ALA A 9 10.77 6.05 4.86
CA ALA A 9 11.32 5.12 3.86
C ALA A 9 12.43 5.79 3.03
N ALA A 10 12.26 7.06 2.64
CA ALA A 10 13.28 7.82 1.91
C ALA A 10 14.56 7.96 2.74
N LYS A 11 14.44 8.33 4.02
CA LYS A 11 15.58 8.40 4.97
C LYS A 11 16.31 7.07 5.17
N SER A 12 15.60 5.94 5.07
CA SER A 12 16.22 4.60 5.19
C SER A 12 17.08 4.26 3.98
N ILE A 13 16.65 4.65 2.78
CA ILE A 13 17.39 4.42 1.53
C ILE A 13 18.55 5.42 1.41
N GLU A 14 18.39 6.63 1.94
CA GLU A 14 19.43 7.66 1.97
C GLU A 14 20.68 7.18 2.73
N GLY A 15 21.80 7.01 2.01
CA GLY A 15 23.06 6.53 2.59
C GLY A 15 23.23 5.01 2.61
N SER A 16 22.24 4.23 2.16
CA SER A 16 22.38 2.78 1.99
C SER A 16 23.42 2.45 0.91
N ARG A 17 24.35 1.52 1.20
CA ARG A 17 25.30 1.00 0.19
C ARG A 17 24.70 -0.22 -0.51
N LEU A 18 24.36 -0.04 -1.78
CA LEU A 18 23.88 -1.13 -2.63
C LEU A 18 24.95 -1.49 -3.66
N THR A 19 25.38 -2.75 -3.66
CA THR A 19 26.31 -3.26 -4.68
C THR A 19 25.49 -3.82 -5.83
N VAL A 20 25.66 -3.23 -7.01
CA VAL A 20 24.97 -3.66 -8.22
C VAL A 20 25.99 -4.32 -9.15
N LEU A 21 25.76 -5.61 -9.43
CA LEU A 21 26.54 -6.34 -10.43
C LEU A 21 26.08 -5.94 -11.84
N ASN A 22 26.99 -5.93 -12.80
CA ASN A 22 26.75 -5.54 -14.21
C ASN A 22 26.65 -4.03 -14.50
N GLY A 23 27.19 -3.19 -13.61
CA GLY A 23 27.39 -1.75 -13.88
C GLY A 23 26.10 -1.01 -14.22
N ALA A 24 26.11 -0.22 -15.30
CA ALA A 24 24.98 0.62 -15.70
C ALA A 24 23.70 -0.18 -16.01
N GLN A 25 23.82 -1.38 -16.58
CA GLN A 25 22.65 -2.22 -16.87
C GLN A 25 21.95 -2.67 -15.59
N GLY A 26 22.72 -3.18 -14.62
CA GLY A 26 22.16 -3.61 -13.33
C GLY A 26 21.51 -2.44 -12.59
N VAL A 27 22.07 -1.23 -12.68
CA VAL A 27 21.48 -0.04 -12.04
C VAL A 27 20.13 0.29 -12.67
N ASN A 28 20.02 0.17 -14.00
CA ASN A 28 18.79 0.42 -14.73
C ASN A 28 17.69 -0.60 -14.37
N GLU A 29 18.05 -1.87 -14.26
CA GLU A 29 17.13 -2.94 -13.84
C GLU A 29 16.63 -2.72 -12.41
N VAL A 30 17.52 -2.38 -11.46
CA VAL A 30 17.15 -2.09 -10.07
C VAL A 30 16.24 -0.85 -9.99
N ALA A 31 16.58 0.23 -10.68
CA ALA A 31 15.77 1.45 -10.70
C ALA A 31 14.38 1.20 -11.30
N THR A 32 14.32 0.46 -12.40
CA THR A 32 13.05 0.06 -13.05
C THR A 32 12.21 -0.82 -12.14
N GLY A 33 12.83 -1.78 -11.46
CA GLY A 33 12.16 -2.66 -10.49
C GLY A 33 11.62 -1.89 -9.28
N MET A 34 12.36 -0.93 -8.74
CA MET A 34 11.89 -0.05 -7.66
C MET A 34 10.72 0.83 -8.11
N ALA A 35 10.79 1.41 -9.31
CA ALA A 35 9.71 2.23 -9.86
C ALA A 35 8.43 1.41 -10.09
N ALA A 36 8.54 0.20 -10.62
CA ALA A 36 7.41 -0.71 -10.81
C ALA A 36 6.76 -1.12 -9.48
N GLN A 37 7.57 -1.44 -8.47
CA GLN A 37 7.10 -1.72 -7.11
C GLN A 37 6.41 -0.50 -6.49
N GLY A 38 6.99 0.69 -6.62
CA GLY A 38 6.41 1.94 -6.14
C GLY A 38 5.05 2.26 -6.79
N LEU A 39 4.93 2.05 -8.11
CA LEU A 39 3.68 2.23 -8.84
C LEU A 39 2.60 1.25 -8.37
N SER A 40 2.97 0.00 -8.13
CA SER A 40 2.05 -1.04 -7.62
C SER A 40 1.51 -0.69 -6.24
N ILE A 41 2.36 -0.18 -5.34
CA ILE A 41 1.95 0.30 -4.01
C ILE A 41 1.04 1.51 -4.15
N TYR A 42 1.38 2.46 -5.02
CA TYR A 42 0.55 3.63 -5.30
C TYR A 42 -0.84 3.24 -5.81
N ASP A 43 -0.93 2.31 -6.75
CA ASP A 43 -2.21 1.83 -7.29
C ASP A 43 -3.05 1.12 -6.23
N ALA A 44 -2.44 0.32 -5.35
CA ALA A 44 -3.13 -0.31 -4.23
C ALA A 44 -3.69 0.71 -3.23
N LEU A 45 -2.89 1.75 -2.91
CA LEU A 45 -3.34 2.85 -2.06
C LEU A 45 -4.47 3.65 -2.74
N ARG A 46 -4.29 4.03 -4.00
CA ARG A 46 -5.31 4.74 -4.78
C ARG A 46 -6.63 3.95 -4.85
N GLY A 47 -6.56 2.65 -5.13
CA GLY A 47 -7.74 1.78 -5.17
C GLY A 47 -8.46 1.68 -3.83
N THR A 48 -7.73 1.61 -2.71
CA THR A 48 -8.34 1.60 -1.37
C THR A 48 -8.96 2.95 -0.97
N PHE A 49 -8.46 4.07 -1.48
CA PHE A 49 -9.12 5.38 -1.32
C PHE A 49 -10.40 5.49 -2.15
N VAL A 50 -10.37 5.06 -3.41
CA VAL A 50 -11.56 5.06 -4.29
C VAL A 50 -12.65 4.11 -3.77
N HIS A 51 -12.26 2.96 -3.19
CA HIS A 51 -13.21 2.02 -2.58
C HIS A 51 -13.87 2.58 -1.31
N ARG A 52 -13.19 3.46 -0.56
CA ARG A 52 -13.73 4.08 0.66
C ARG A 52 -14.84 5.10 0.36
N GLU A 53 -14.77 5.79 -0.78
CA GLU A 53 -15.81 6.71 -1.25
C GLU A 53 -17.10 5.95 -1.64
N HIS A 54 -16.98 4.69 -2.08
CA HIS A 54 -18.10 3.81 -2.45
C HIS A 54 -18.53 2.85 -1.33
N GLY A 55 -18.23 3.21 -0.07
CA GLY A 55 -18.30 2.32 1.09
C GLY A 55 -18.92 2.95 2.34
N THR A 56 -19.92 3.81 2.20
CA THR A 56 -20.88 4.10 3.30
C THR A 56 -22.22 3.43 3.01
N ALA A 57 -22.22 2.10 3.02
CA ALA A 57 -23.42 1.30 3.22
C ALA A 57 -23.05 0.19 4.20
N ASN A 58 -22.79 0.56 5.45
CA ASN A 58 -22.56 -0.40 6.53
C ASN A 58 -23.53 -0.08 7.67
N GLY A 59 -24.45 -1.00 7.94
CA GLY A 59 -25.46 -0.83 8.99
C GLY A 59 -26.73 -1.66 8.80
N ALA A 60 -26.63 -2.97 8.53
CA ALA A 60 -27.71 -3.91 8.83
C ALA A 60 -27.17 -4.89 9.87
N ALA A 61 -27.38 -4.55 11.14
CA ALA A 61 -27.21 -5.50 12.24
C ALA A 61 -28.11 -6.72 11.98
N PRO A 62 -27.68 -7.96 12.28
CA PRO A 62 -28.63 -9.04 12.43
C PRO A 62 -29.54 -8.67 13.61
N ALA A 63 -30.82 -8.43 13.33
CA ALA A 63 -31.82 -8.23 14.37
C ALA A 63 -31.83 -9.48 15.25
N GLU A 64 -31.62 -9.27 16.55
CA GLU A 64 -31.95 -10.24 17.60
C GLU A 64 -33.41 -10.65 17.46
N GLU A 65 -33.66 -11.89 17.06
CA GLU A 65 -34.96 -12.54 17.25
C GLU A 65 -34.92 -13.32 18.57
N GLN A 66 -35.73 -12.84 19.51
CA GLN A 66 -35.87 -13.25 20.91
C GLN A 66 -36.17 -14.75 21.10
N PRO A 67 -35.82 -15.33 22.27
CA PRO A 67 -36.15 -16.71 22.58
C PRO A 67 -37.66 -16.84 22.82
N ALA A 68 -38.37 -17.47 21.89
CA ALA A 68 -39.75 -17.90 22.13
C ALA A 68 -39.74 -19.20 22.93
N SER A 69 -40.07 -19.07 24.21
CA SER A 69 -40.48 -20.17 25.07
C SER A 69 -41.80 -20.73 24.54
N GLN A 70 -41.85 -22.04 24.26
CA GLN A 70 -42.95 -22.99 24.52
C GLN A 70 -42.73 -24.32 23.80
#